data_AF-A0A6M3XYE5-F1
#
_entry.id   AF-A0A6M3XYE5-F1
#
_cell.length_a   1.000
_cell.length_b   1.000
_cell.length_c   1.000
_cell.angle_alpha   90.00
_cell.angle_beta   90.00
_cell.angle_gamma   90.00
#
_symmetry.space_group_name_H-M   'P 1'
#
loop_
_entity.id
_entity.type
_entity.pdbx_description
1 polymer ?
#
loop_
_entity_poly.entity_id
_entity_poly.type
_entity_poly.pdbx_seq_one_letter_code
_entity_poly.pdbx_strand_id
1 'polypeptide(L)' 'MEKAYKVLKIDELTRVSETRGIEKYYRHQIKTKGGVILTVDIDEKDFTDEKAAPILAAKAANADKILAL' A
#
# COMPACT_ATOMS: atom_id res chain seq x y z
N MET A 1 -2.46 -20.03 -1.66
CA MET A 1 -3.20 -18.82 -2.05
C MET A 1 -2.27 -17.95 -2.89
N GLU A 2 -2.59 -17.75 -4.15
CA GLU A 2 -1.82 -16.84 -5.02
C GLU A 2 -2.00 -15.41 -4.48
N LYS A 3 -0.90 -14.69 -4.20
CA LYS A 3 -0.99 -13.33 -3.67
C LYS A 3 -1.58 -12.42 -4.76
N ALA A 4 -2.58 -11.60 -4.40
CA ALA A 4 -3.22 -10.64 -5.32
C ALA A 4 -2.26 -9.56 -5.86
N TYR A 5 -1.08 -9.42 -5.23
CA TYR A 5 -0.03 -8.49 -5.60
C TYR A 5 1.34 -9.01 -5.18
N LYS A 6 2.38 -8.45 -5.79
CA LYS A 6 3.79 -8.61 -5.40
C LYS A 6 4.30 -7.28 -4.86
N VAL A 7 4.86 -7.28 -3.66
CA VAL A 7 5.57 -6.10 -3.14
C VAL A 7 6.90 -5.95 -3.90
N LEU A 8 7.16 -4.75 -4.41
CA LEU A 8 8.39 -4.38 -5.11
C LEU A 8 9.34 -3.62 -4.20
N LYS A 9 8.79 -2.67 -3.43
CA LYS A 9 9.57 -1.76 -2.59
C LYS A 9 8.73 -1.33 -1.38
N ILE A 10 9.41 -1.10 -0.26
CA ILE A 10 8.84 -0.45 0.91
C ILE A 10 9.81 0.67 1.30
N ASP A 11 9.30 1.89 1.41
CA ASP A 11 10.03 3.05 1.91
C ASP A 11 9.37 3.56 3.19
N GLU A 12 10.15 3.88 4.22
CA GLU A 12 9.68 4.62 5.38
C GLU A 12 9.75 6.12 5.10
N LEU A 13 8.64 6.82 5.35
CA LEU A 13 8.50 8.25 5.15
C LEU A 13 8.10 8.89 6.45
N THR A 14 8.81 9.96 6.80
CA THR A 14 8.45 10.81 7.93
C THR A 14 7.99 12.16 7.39
N ARG A 15 6.81 12.61 7.82
CA ARG A 15 6.23 13.90 7.49
C ARG A 15 6.01 14.69 8.76
N VAL A 16 6.38 15.96 8.76
CA VAL A 16 6.00 16.89 9.82
C VAL A 16 4.70 17.57 9.42
N SER A 17 3.68 17.45 10.25
CA SER A 17 2.37 18.06 10.11
C SER A 17 2.16 19.09 11.22
N GLU A 18 1.75 20.29 10.85
CA GLU A 18 1.56 21.40 11.79
C GLU A 18 0.48 21.10 12.85
N THR A 19 -0.45 20.19 12.55
CA THR A 19 -1.59 19.86 13.43
C THR A 19 -1.41 18.55 14.20
N ARG A 20 -0.57 17.63 13.71
CA ARG A 20 -0.43 16.27 14.26
C ARG A 20 1.00 15.92 14.69
N GLY A 21 1.96 16.82 14.49
CA GLY A 21 3.35 16.57 14.81
C GLY A 21 4.03 15.68 13.78
N ILE A 22 4.83 14.72 14.24
CA ILE A 22 5.57 13.81 13.36
C ILE A 22 4.67 12.65 12.98
N GLU A 23 4.35 12.53 11.69
CA GLU A 23 3.58 11.43 11.11
C GLU A 23 4.52 10.51 10.32
N LYS A 24 4.41 9.21 10.53
CA LYS A 24 5.20 8.20 9.81
C LYS A 24 4.30 7.34 8.93
N TYR A 25 4.78 7.06 7.73
CA TYR A 25 4.09 6.24 6.74
C TYR A 25 5.05 5.27 6.09
N TYR A 26 4.57 4.07 5.80
CA TYR A 26 5.25 3.03 5.03
C TYR A 26 4.67 2.98 3.63
N ARG A 27 5.42 3.52 2.68
CA ARG A 27 5.07 3.54 1.26
C ARG A 27 5.39 2.20 0.64
N HIS A 28 4.35 1.48 0.24
CA HIS A 28 4.44 0.20 -0.45
C HIS A 28 4.28 0.40 -1.95
N GLN A 29 5.30 0.05 -2.70
CA GLN A 29 5.18 -0.12 -4.15
C GLN A 29 4.82 -1.58 -4.43
N ILE A 30 3.65 -1.82 -5.01
CA ILE A 30 3.15 -3.16 -5.31
C ILE A 30 2.84 -3.31 -6.79
N LYS A 31 3.08 -4.50 -7.34
CA LYS A 31 2.64 -4.91 -8.67
C LYS A 31 1.41 -5.82 -8.54
N THR A 32 0.31 -5.46 -9.17
CA THR A 32 -0.93 -6.25 -9.17
C THR A 32 -0.81 -7.46 -10.11
N LYS A 33 -1.78 -8.38 -10.04
CA LYS A 33 -1.84 -9.53 -10.95
C LYS A 33 -2.08 -9.08 -12.41
N GLY A 34 -2.86 -8.02 -12.61
CA GLY A 34 -3.05 -7.37 -13.91
C GLY A 34 -1.81 -6.62 -14.44
N GLY A 35 -0.73 -6.53 -13.66
CA GLY A 35 0.54 -5.93 -14.08
C GLY A 35 0.69 -4.45 -13.76
N VAL A 36 -0.28 -3.84 -13.06
CA VAL A 36 -0.26 -2.43 -12.66
C VAL A 36 0.69 -2.23 -11.49
N ILE A 37 1.49 -1.17 -11.52
CA ILE A 37 2.34 -0.77 -10.39
C ILE A 37 1.62 0.34 -9.62
N LEU A 38 1.35 0.08 -8.34
CA LEU A 38 0.70 1.02 -7.43
C LEU A 38 1.67 1.44 -6.33
N THR A 39 1.50 2.66 -5.86
CA THR A 39 2.12 3.16 -4.63
C THR A 39 1.04 3.37 -3.59
N VAL A 40 1.17 2.71 -2.44
CA VAL A 40 0.19 2.75 -1.34
C VAL A 40 0.90 3.18 -0.08
N ASP A 41 0.51 4.34 0.44
CA ASP A 41 1.04 4.85 1.71
C ASP A 41 0.19 4.29 2.87
N ILE A 42 0.82 3.59 3.81
CA ILE A 42 0.19 3.02 5.00
C ILE A 42 0.71 3.77 6.23
N ASP A 43 -0.17 4.27 7.08
CA ASP A 43 0.20 4.91 8.35
C ASP A 43 0.93 3.93 9.28
N GLU A 44 1.90 4.39 10.06
CA GLU A 44 2.66 3.55 11.01
C GLU A 44 1.72 2.73 11.92
N LYS A 45 0.59 3.30 12.36
CA LYS A 45 -0.39 2.60 13.22
C LYS A 45 -1.12 1.43 12.52
N ASP A 46 -1.10 1.42 11.20
CA ASP A 46 -1.75 0.43 10.34
C ASP A 46 -0.73 -0.45 9.62
N PHE A 47 0.57 -0.21 9.81
CA PHE A 47 1.67 -1.03 9.31
C PHE A 47 1.89 -2.25 10.22
N THR A 48 0.89 -3.12 10.28
CA THR A 48 0.96 -4.44 10.92
C THR A 48 0.58 -5.51 9.91
N ASP A 49 1.05 -6.76 10.09
CA ASP A 49 0.72 -7.86 9.17
C ASP A 49 -0.80 -8.07 9.02
N GLU A 50 -1.56 -7.83 10.08
CA GLU A 50 -3.01 -7.99 10.10
C GLU A 50 -3.76 -6.91 9.28
N LYS A 51 -3.20 -5.70 9.16
CA LYS A 51 -3.85 -4.56 8.50
C LYS A 51 -3.25 -4.25 7.14
N ALA A 52 -1.93 -4.27 7.02
CA ALA A 52 -1.24 -3.92 5.78
C ALA A 52 -1.57 -4.89 4.65
N ALA A 53 -1.60 -6.20 4.93
CA ALA A 53 -1.94 -7.22 3.93
C ALA A 53 -3.33 -7.03 3.30
N PRO A 54 -4.43 -6.89 4.08
CA PRO A 54 -5.75 -6.64 3.50
C PRO A 54 -5.86 -5.27 2.81
N ILE A 55 -5.18 -4.22 3.30
CA ILE A 55 -5.15 -2.90 2.65
C ILE A 55 -4.55 -3.01 1.24
N LEU A 56 -3.38 -3.63 1.12
CA LEU A 56 -2.68 -3.79 -0.16
C LEU A 56 -3.46 -4.72 -1.12
N ALA A 57 -4.07 -5.78 -0.59
CA ALA A 57 -4.90 -6.68 -1.39
C ALA A 57 -6.12 -5.95 -1.98
N ALA A 58 -6.81 -5.15 -1.17
CA ALA A 58 -7.96 -4.36 -1.63
C ALA A 58 -7.56 -3.32 -2.68
N LYS A 59 -6.43 -2.63 -2.48
CA LYS A 59 -5.90 -1.65 -3.46
C LYS A 59 -5.51 -2.31 -4.78
N ALA A 60 -4.84 -3.46 -4.73
CA ALA A 60 -4.47 -4.22 -5.92
C ALA A 60 -5.69 -4.70 -6.69
N ALA A 61 -6.68 -5.29 -6.00
CA ALA A 61 -7.91 -5.76 -6.62
C ALA A 61 -8.72 -4.62 -7.26
N ASN A 62 -8.76 -3.44 -6.62
CA ASN A 62 -9.44 -2.28 -7.18
C ASN A 62 -8.74 -1.73 -8.43
N ALA A 63 -7.40 -1.68 -8.44
CA ALA A 63 -6.67 -1.24 -9.62
C ALA A 63 -6.85 -2.20 -10.81
N ASP A 64 -6.82 -3.50 -10.57
CA ASP A 64 -7.08 -4.50 -11.62
C ASP A 64 -8.52 -4.39 -12.17
N LYS A 65 -9.50 -4.09 -11.32
CA LYS A 65 -10.88 -3.82 -11.75
C LYS A 65 -11.00 -2.56 -12.62
N ILE A 66 -10.29 -1.49 -12.26
CA ILE A 66 -10.30 -0.23 -13.04
C ILE A 66 -9.66 -0.43 -14.41
N LEU A 67 -8.59 -1.23 -14.50
CA LEU A 67 -7.89 -1.49 -15.77
C LEU A 67 -8.66 -2.47 -16.68
N ALA A 68 -9.50 -3.33 -16.10
CA ALA A 68 -10.31 -4.31 -16.85
C ALA A 68 -11.60 -3.70 -17.45
N LEU A 69 -11.89 -2.43 -17.16
CA LEU A 69 -12.99 -1.64 -17.74
C LEU A 69 -12.52 -0.85 -18.96
#